data_AF-A0A2E7NAF7-F1
#
_entry.id   AF-A0A2E7NAF7-F1
#
_cell.length_a   1.000
_cell.length_b   1.000
_cell.length_c   1.000
_cell.angle_alpha   90.00
_cell.angle_beta   90.00
_cell.angle_gamma   90.00
#
_symmetry.space_group_name_H-M   'P 1'
#
loop_
_entity.id
_entity.type
_entity.pdbx_description
1 polymer ?
#
loop_
_entity_poly.entity_id
_entity_poly.type
_entity_poly.pdbx_seq_one_letter_code
_entity_poly.pdbx_strand_id
1 'polypeptide(L)'
;MFDGKLSKLVLGRIANYLPSAEPNYKDMDDDDYIRLLSWCEDWPSQKVYETAYKESHMDPIQTWDEWSADMKPFPLPVRTELRRALSIHQEIGSLKPLRTINYFLIHGKKILLWSFLGTLVWWVFFQ
;
A
#
# COMPACT_ATOMS: atom_id res chain seq x y z
N MET A 1 -2.98 21.42 -4.17
CA MET A 1 -2.03 20.35 -3.80
C MET A 1 -2.42 19.91 -2.39
N PHE A 2 -3.20 18.83 -2.26
CA PHE A 2 -3.65 18.37 -0.95
C PHE A 2 -2.47 17.73 -0.21
N ASP A 3 -2.20 18.19 1.01
CA ASP A 3 -1.16 17.67 1.91
C ASP A 3 -1.29 16.14 2.06
N GLY A 4 -0.20 15.41 1.81
CA GLY A 4 -0.16 13.94 1.85
C GLY A 4 -0.57 13.36 3.21
N LYS A 5 -0.43 14.12 4.30
CA LYS A 5 -0.94 13.71 5.62
C LYS A 5 -2.46 13.78 5.72
N LEU A 6 -3.05 14.82 5.13
CA LEU A 6 -4.48 15.09 5.19
C LEU A 6 -5.25 14.07 4.35
N SER A 7 -4.70 13.68 3.19
CA SER A 7 -5.26 12.59 2.38
C SER A 7 -5.21 11.24 3.10
N LYS A 8 -4.09 10.89 3.75
CA LYS A 8 -3.96 9.67 4.56
C LYS A 8 -5.01 9.63 5.69
N LEU A 9 -5.25 10.73 6.38
CA LEU A 9 -6.27 10.81 7.44
C LEU A 9 -7.69 10.59 6.91
N VAL A 10 -8.06 11.27 5.83
CA VAL A 10 -9.40 11.14 5.22
C VAL A 10 -9.62 9.71 4.73
N LEU A 11 -8.66 9.17 3.98
CA LEU A 11 -8.71 7.80 3.46
C LEU A 11 -8.75 6.76 4.58
N GLY A 12 -8.00 6.98 5.66
CA GLY A 12 -8.02 6.11 6.85
C GLY A 12 -9.37 6.12 7.55
N ARG A 13 -10.09 7.25 7.54
CA ARG A 13 -11.45 7.34 8.09
C ARG A 13 -12.47 6.64 7.21
N ILE A 14 -12.37 6.79 5.89
CA ILE A 14 -13.21 6.06 4.92
C ILE A 14 -12.98 4.54 5.06
N ALA A 15 -11.75 4.12 5.32
CA ALA A 15 -11.40 2.70 5.47
C ALA A 15 -12.23 1.99 6.54
N ASN A 16 -12.65 2.69 7.62
CA ASN A 16 -13.45 2.09 8.68
C ASN A 16 -14.86 1.66 8.21
N TYR A 17 -15.33 2.18 7.08
CA TYR A 17 -16.62 1.81 6.48
C TYR A 17 -16.48 0.77 5.36
N LEU A 18 -15.24 0.41 4.99
CA LEU A 18 -14.97 -0.62 4.00
C LEU A 18 -14.84 -2.00 4.67
N PRO A 19 -15.22 -3.08 3.98
CA PRO A 19 -15.06 -4.43 4.49
C PRO A 19 -13.59 -4.68 4.86
N SER A 20 -13.38 -5.31 6.02
CA SER A 20 -12.05 -5.65 6.48
C SER A 20 -11.50 -6.79 5.63
N ALA A 21 -10.60 -6.48 4.71
CA ALA A 21 -9.77 -7.45 4.02
C ALA A 21 -8.37 -7.41 4.66
N GLU A 22 -7.86 -8.57 5.07
CA GLU A 22 -6.47 -8.71 5.50
C GLU A 22 -5.54 -8.71 4.28
N PRO A 23 -4.38 -8.04 4.35
CA PRO A 23 -3.39 -8.09 3.28
C PRO A 23 -2.85 -9.53 3.13
N ASN A 24 -2.83 -10.05 1.91
CA ASN A 24 -2.18 -11.33 1.63
C ASN A 24 -0.70 -11.09 1.32
N TYR A 25 0.16 -11.29 2.32
CA TYR A 25 1.61 -11.12 2.18
C TYR A 25 2.33 -12.30 1.50
N LYS A 26 1.64 -13.44 1.28
CA LYS A 26 2.29 -14.65 0.74
C LYS A 26 2.66 -14.50 -0.73
N ASP A 27 1.80 -13.82 -1.48
CA ASP A 27 1.93 -13.64 -2.93
C ASP A 27 2.56 -12.28 -3.30
N MET A 28 3.15 -11.60 -2.32
CA MET A 28 3.67 -10.25 -2.48
C MET A 28 5.15 -10.28 -2.86
N ASP A 29 5.49 -9.53 -3.91
CA ASP A 29 6.85 -9.38 -4.41
C ASP A 29 7.69 -8.50 -3.48
N ASP A 30 8.99 -8.69 -3.53
CA ASP A 30 9.94 -8.02 -2.64
C ASP A 30 10.00 -6.49 -2.88
N ASP A 31 9.72 -6.05 -4.10
CA ASP A 31 9.53 -4.64 -4.45
C ASP A 31 8.26 -4.05 -3.80
N ASP A 32 7.16 -4.82 -3.75
CA ASP A 32 5.94 -4.39 -3.08
C ASP A 32 6.16 -4.21 -1.57
N TYR A 33 6.98 -5.06 -0.94
CA TYR A 33 7.37 -4.88 0.47
C TYR A 33 8.05 -3.54 0.69
N ILE A 34 9.02 -3.20 -0.17
CA ILE A 34 9.75 -1.93 -0.07
C ILE A 34 8.82 -0.74 -0.33
N ARG A 35 7.99 -0.80 -1.38
CA ARG A 35 7.07 0.30 -1.71
C ARG A 35 6.05 0.55 -0.61
N LEU A 36 5.49 -0.50 -0.02
CA LEU A 36 4.52 -0.38 1.07
C LEU A 36 5.16 0.22 2.31
N LEU A 37 6.34 -0.26 2.71
CA LEU A 37 7.06 0.30 3.87
C LEU A 37 7.53 1.73 3.62
N SER A 38 8.02 2.02 2.41
CA SER A 38 8.37 3.39 1.98
C SER A 38 7.18 4.34 2.13
N TRP A 39 5.98 3.89 1.73
CA TRP A 39 4.75 4.68 1.88
C TRP A 39 4.28 4.81 3.34
N CYS A 40 4.42 3.75 4.14
CA CYS A 40 4.02 3.74 5.56
C CYS A 40 4.89 4.70 6.39
N GLU A 41 6.20 4.68 6.18
CA GLU A 41 7.18 5.45 6.94
C GLU A 41 7.51 6.82 6.31
N ASP A 42 6.97 7.10 5.11
CA ASP A 42 7.35 8.26 4.29
C ASP A 42 8.87 8.34 4.07
N TRP A 43 9.50 7.18 3.82
CA TRP A 43 10.94 7.04 3.57
C TRP A 43 11.22 6.77 2.09
N PRO A 44 12.40 7.17 1.58
CA PRO A 44 12.82 6.73 0.26
C PRO A 44 13.03 5.20 0.25
N SER A 45 12.69 4.53 -0.86
CA SER A 45 12.79 3.07 -1.01
C SER A 45 14.18 2.53 -0.69
N GLN A 46 15.24 3.26 -1.06
CA GLN A 46 16.62 2.93 -0.71
C GLN A 46 16.85 2.82 0.79
N LYS A 47 16.28 3.75 1.58
CA LYS A 47 16.43 3.73 3.04
C LYS A 47 15.73 2.51 3.64
N VAL A 48 14.60 2.10 3.09
CA VAL A 48 13.90 0.87 3.50
C VAL A 48 14.76 -0.35 3.20
N TYR A 49 15.37 -0.43 2.01
CA TYR A 49 16.30 -1.48 1.63
C TYR A 49 17.47 -1.59 2.63
N GLU A 50 18.17 -0.49 2.87
CA GLU A 50 19.34 -0.45 3.77
C GLU A 50 18.95 -0.82 5.21
N THR A 51 17.80 -0.32 5.68
CA THR A 51 17.29 -0.63 7.02
C THR A 51 16.93 -2.10 7.14
N ALA A 52 16.31 -2.70 6.13
CA ALA A 52 15.95 -4.12 6.16
C ALA A 52 17.19 -5.03 6.27
N TYR A 53 18.27 -4.71 5.53
CA TYR A 53 19.54 -5.44 5.65
C TYR A 53 20.16 -5.26 7.05
N LYS A 54 20.18 -4.03 7.55
CA LYS A 54 20.70 -3.71 8.88
C LYS A 54 19.97 -4.45 10.00
N GLU A 55 18.64 -4.44 10.00
CA GLU A 55 17.81 -5.14 11.00
C GLU A 55 17.91 -6.66 10.87
N SER A 56 18.15 -7.16 9.65
CA SER A 56 18.41 -8.60 9.43
C SER A 56 19.81 -9.07 9.84
N HIS A 57 20.66 -8.15 10.33
CA HIS A 57 22.06 -8.40 10.66
C HIS A 57 22.86 -9.04 9.51
N MET A 58 22.56 -8.64 8.27
CA MET A 58 23.29 -9.08 7.08
C MET A 58 23.84 -7.89 6.31
N ASP A 59 25.01 -8.09 5.73
CA ASP A 59 25.58 -7.14 4.79
C ASP A 59 24.80 -7.19 3.46
N PRO A 60 24.57 -6.02 2.81
CA PRO A 60 23.94 -5.99 1.49
C PRO A 60 24.75 -6.81 0.48
N ILE A 61 24.11 -7.79 -0.14
CA ILE A 61 24.74 -8.62 -1.18
C ILE A 61 25.03 -7.81 -2.44
N GLN A 62 24.25 -6.75 -2.65
CA GLN A 62 24.30 -5.85 -3.80
C GLN A 62 23.92 -4.44 -3.33
N THR A 63 24.23 -3.43 -4.12
CA THR A 63 23.81 -2.05 -3.85
C THR A 63 22.33 -1.86 -4.18
N TRP A 64 21.72 -0.78 -3.67
CA TRP A 64 20.35 -0.42 -4.02
C TRP A 64 20.15 -0.25 -5.53
N ASP A 65 21.08 0.40 -6.23
CA ASP A 65 20.97 0.64 -7.67
C ASP A 65 21.02 -0.67 -8.47
N GLU A 66 21.89 -1.61 -8.05
CA GLU A 66 21.97 -2.94 -8.66
C GLU A 66 20.72 -3.77 -8.38
N TRP A 67 20.24 -3.78 -7.14
CA TRP A 67 19.04 -4.51 -6.77
C TRP A 67 17.80 -3.95 -7.47
N SER A 68 17.63 -2.62 -7.50
CA SER A 68 16.44 -1.99 -8.08
C SER A 68 16.37 -2.16 -9.61
N ALA A 69 17.50 -2.40 -10.27
CA ALA A 69 17.56 -2.70 -11.70
C ALA A 69 17.11 -4.13 -12.06
N ASP A 70 17.43 -5.11 -11.20
CA ASP A 70 17.20 -6.55 -11.49
C ASP A 70 16.12 -7.19 -10.60
N MET A 71 15.75 -6.54 -9.50
CA MET A 71 14.74 -6.94 -8.51
C MET A 71 14.87 -8.40 -8.05
N LYS A 72 16.11 -8.86 -7.85
CA LYS A 72 16.36 -10.22 -7.37
C LYS A 72 15.66 -10.46 -6.03
N PRO A 73 15.12 -11.67 -5.78
CA PRO A 73 14.50 -11.99 -4.50
C PRO A 73 15.43 -11.74 -3.31
N PHE A 74 14.89 -11.17 -2.24
CA PHE A 74 15.61 -10.97 -1.01
C PHE A 74 15.96 -12.30 -0.34
N PRO A 75 17.11 -12.36 0.37
CA PRO A 75 17.38 -13.44 1.30
C PRO A 75 16.24 -13.57 2.33
N LEU A 76 15.93 -14.81 2.71
CA LEU A 76 14.83 -15.12 3.64
C LEU A 76 14.84 -14.29 4.94
N PRO A 77 16.00 -14.01 5.58
CA PRO A 77 15.99 -13.20 6.81
C PRO A 77 15.62 -11.73 6.56
N VAL A 78 16.07 -11.11 5.45
CA VAL A 78 15.66 -9.73 5.07
C VAL A 78 14.15 -9.70 4.81
N ARG A 79 13.64 -10.69 4.06
CA ARG A 79 12.21 -10.78 3.74
C ARG A 79 11.35 -10.98 4.99
N THR A 80 11.88 -11.67 6.00
CA THR A 80 11.20 -11.89 7.28
C THR A 80 11.09 -10.59 8.07
N GLU A 81 12.14 -9.77 8.12
CA GLU A 81 12.10 -8.46 8.78
C GLU A 81 11.18 -7.47 8.05
N LEU A 82 11.19 -7.44 6.71
CA LEU A 82 10.24 -6.64 5.92
C LEU A 82 8.80 -7.02 6.23
N ARG A 83 8.50 -8.33 6.30
CA ARG A 83 7.18 -8.82 6.66
C ARG A 83 6.80 -8.45 8.09
N ARG A 84 7.73 -8.56 9.03
CA ARG A 84 7.53 -8.18 10.43
C ARG A 84 7.21 -6.69 10.57
N ALA A 85 7.95 -5.84 9.88
CA ALA A 85 7.69 -4.40 9.86
C ALA A 85 6.28 -4.10 9.33
N LEU A 86 5.88 -4.74 8.23
CA LEU A 86 4.53 -4.58 7.70
C LEU A 86 3.43 -5.07 8.64
N SER A 87 3.63 -6.19 9.35
CA SER A 87 2.64 -6.65 10.33
C SER A 87 2.46 -5.65 11.48
N ILE A 88 3.53 -5.00 11.93
CA ILE A 88 3.45 -3.93 12.94
C ILE A 88 2.63 -2.75 12.38
N HIS A 89 2.91 -2.33 11.15
CA HIS A 89 2.14 -1.27 10.48
C HIS A 89 0.66 -1.62 10.26
N GLN A 90 0.34 -2.90 10.05
CA GLN A 90 -1.02 -3.40 9.98
C GLN A 90 -1.73 -3.27 11.33
N GLU A 91 -1.10 -3.68 12.43
CA GLU A 91 -1.66 -3.57 13.78
C GLU A 91 -1.92 -2.12 14.19
N ILE A 92 -1.00 -1.21 13.83
CA ILE A 92 -1.15 0.23 14.04
C ILE A 92 -2.27 0.84 13.16
N GLY A 93 -2.66 0.15 12.08
CA GLY A 93 -3.69 0.62 11.16
C GLY A 93 -3.20 1.65 10.14
N SER A 94 -1.88 1.79 9.97
CA SER A 94 -1.27 2.69 8.98
C SER A 94 -1.60 2.28 7.53
N LEU A 95 -1.94 1.01 7.30
CA LEU A 95 -2.37 0.47 6.00
C LEU A 95 -3.83 0.79 5.62
N LYS A 96 -4.63 1.36 6.55
CA LYS A 96 -6.04 1.71 6.30
C LYS A 96 -6.25 2.59 5.05
N PRO A 97 -5.45 3.65 4.81
CA PRO A 97 -5.61 4.49 3.62
C PRO A 97 -5.37 3.74 2.31
N LEU A 98 -4.41 2.81 2.28
CA LEU A 98 -4.11 1.98 1.12
C LEU A 98 -5.28 1.07 0.77
N ARG A 99 -5.97 0.52 1.78
CA ARG A 99 -7.20 -0.26 1.56
C ARG A 99 -8.28 0.55 0.85
N THR A 100 -8.46 1.81 1.25
CA THR A 100 -9.41 2.72 0.60
C THR A 100 -9.04 2.98 -0.85
N ILE A 101 -7.76 3.28 -1.13
CA ILE A 101 -7.28 3.49 -2.49
C ILE A 101 -7.52 2.24 -3.35
N ASN A 102 -7.15 1.06 -2.87
CA ASN A 102 -7.33 -0.19 -3.59
C ASN A 102 -8.82 -0.48 -3.87
N TYR A 103 -9.69 -0.24 -2.90
CA TYR A 103 -11.14 -0.39 -3.09
C TYR A 103 -11.66 0.51 -4.20
N PHE A 104 -11.26 1.78 -4.23
CA PHE A 104 -11.62 2.72 -5.28
C PHE A 104 -11.00 2.38 -6.64
N LEU A 105 -9.80 1.80 -6.70
CA LEU A 105 -9.20 1.36 -7.96
C LEU A 105 -10.00 0.21 -8.58
N ILE A 106 -10.41 -0.77 -7.75
CA ILE A 106 -11.17 -1.94 -8.22
C ILE A 106 -12.62 -1.59 -8.53
N HIS A 107 -13.28 -0.83 -7.64
CA HIS A 107 -14.72 -0.59 -7.71
C HIS A 107 -15.09 0.78 -8.30
N GLY A 108 -14.14 1.70 -8.48
CA GLY A 108 -14.40 3.08 -8.91
C GLY A 108 -15.13 3.16 -10.23
N LYS A 109 -14.77 2.32 -11.22
CA LYS A 109 -15.48 2.25 -12.50
C LYS A 109 -16.95 1.85 -12.34
N LYS A 110 -17.23 0.88 -11.46
CA LYS A 110 -18.60 0.44 -11.17
C LYS A 110 -19.37 1.53 -10.44
N ILE A 111 -18.77 2.15 -9.42
CA ILE A 111 -19.40 3.25 -8.66
C ILE A 111 -19.74 4.43 -9.57
N LEU A 112 -18.83 4.83 -10.46
CA LEU A 112 -19.08 5.90 -11.43
C LEU A 112 -20.20 5.53 -12.40
N LEU A 113 -20.21 4.30 -12.92
CA LEU A 113 -21.25 3.82 -13.82
C LEU A 113 -22.64 3.81 -13.15
N TRP A 114 -22.73 3.29 -11.92
CA TRP A 114 -23.97 3.31 -11.15
C TRP A 114 -24.43 4.73 -10.79
N SER A 115 -23.50 5.62 -10.45
CA SER A 115 -23.83 7.02 -10.19
C SER A 115 -24.37 7.71 -11.44
N PHE A 116 -23.75 7.47 -12.60
CA PHE A 116 -24.19 8.03 -13.88
C PHE A 116 -25.58 7.51 -14.28
N LEU A 117 -25.80 6.19 -14.17
CA LEU A 117 -27.11 5.57 -14.39
C LEU A 117 -28.17 6.14 -13.46
N GLY A 118 -27.86 6.30 -12.17
CA GLY A 118 -28.78 6.88 -11.19
C GLY A 118 -29.18 8.32 -11.54
N THR A 119 -28.23 9.16 -11.95
CA THR A 119 -28.53 10.52 -12.41
C THR A 119 -29.35 10.55 -13.69
N LEU A 120 -29.09 9.62 -14.63
CA LEU A 120 -29.83 9.52 -15.88
C LEU A 120 -31.29 9.11 -15.63
N VAL A 121 -31.51 8.09 -14.79
CA VAL A 121 -32.85 7.65 -14.39
C VAL A 121 -33.59 8.79 -13.69
N TRP A 122 -32.96 9.46 -12.73
CA TRP A 122 -33.58 10.60 -12.05
C TRP A 122 -33.99 11.69 -13.04
N TRP A 123 -33.12 12.04 -13.99
CA TRP A 123 -33.42 13.03 -15.02
C TRP A 123 -34.59 12.62 -15.93
N VAL A 124 -34.67 11.35 -16.34
CA VAL A 124 -35.75 10.86 -17.21
C VAL A 124 -37.12 10.84 -16.51
N PHE A 125 -37.17 10.56 -15.20
CA PHE A 125 -38.43 10.38 -14.47
C PHE A 125 -38.91 11.65 -13.74
N PHE A 126 -38.03 12.62 -13.47
CA PHE A 126 -38.36 13.85 -12.73
C PHE A 126 -38.22 15.13 -13.57
N GLN A 127 -38.18 15.00 -14.90
CA GLN A 127 -38.41 16.10 -15.85
C GLN A 127 -39.90 16.21 -16.19
#